data_AF-A0A7C5D5E3-F1
#
_entry.id   AF-A0A7C5D5E3-F1
#
_cell.length_a   1.000
_cell.length_b   1.000
_cell.length_c   1.000
_cell.angle_alpha   90.00
_cell.angle_beta   90.00
_cell.angle_gamma   90.00
#
_symmetry.space_group_name_H-M   'P 1'
#
loop_
_entity.id
_entity.type
_entity.pdbx_description
1 polymer ?
#
loop_
_entity_poly.entity_id
_entity_poly.type
_entity_poly.pdbx_seq_one_letter_code
_entity_poly.pdbx_strand_id
1 'polypeptide(L)'
;MIIAKTPLEFRYNLTQQIMRSIPMPITLIYIDRTIYQDNALTEALQRKLKAKNRSVNSIHFLEENDPALIDTLQTLLDKPLEFCIATSANVYPLISRILATLKGDALIATGNTLHPASATEVRENSWLLQLKEAQCNLIMLKNGEEIPELLLEAKKAYIIWQLLGSKTPLLRLKQYANDNHFHFDYYPLIDGWYEIHAESTYHIDKLLPPSADPDLLLFPSNNIFDTCSEVLGSEEKTISFAESCTGGLIASSFTARSGSSNILNGSVVSYANTIKHQWLGVSKEVLENPGA
;
A
#
# COMPACT_ATOMS: atom_id res chain seq x y z
N MET A 1 7.71 1.42 25.59
CA MET A 1 6.68 0.80 26.45
C MET A 1 5.26 0.92 25.89
N ILE A 2 4.84 2.08 25.34
CA ILE A 2 3.49 2.28 24.79
C ILE A 2 3.24 1.40 23.55
N ILE A 3 4.11 1.53 22.54
CA ILE A 3 4.01 0.75 21.29
C ILE A 3 4.13 -0.75 21.55
N ALA A 4 5.01 -1.16 22.48
CA ALA A 4 5.21 -2.55 22.86
C ALA A 4 3.96 -3.22 23.48
N LYS A 5 3.05 -2.43 24.04
CA LYS A 5 1.80 -2.89 24.67
C LYS A 5 0.56 -2.76 23.78
N THR A 6 0.70 -2.13 22.61
CA THR A 6 -0.40 -1.99 21.63
C THR A 6 -0.84 -3.37 21.13
N PRO A 7 -2.15 -3.67 21.13
CA PRO A 7 -2.67 -4.95 20.64
C PRO A 7 -2.20 -5.24 19.22
N LEU A 8 -1.88 -6.50 18.97
CA LEU A 8 -1.44 -7.04 17.69
C LEU A 8 -2.38 -6.65 16.54
N GLU A 9 -3.68 -6.73 16.81
CA GLU A 9 -4.77 -6.40 15.89
C GLU A 9 -4.80 -4.91 15.53
N PHE A 10 -4.48 -4.03 16.48
CA PHE A 10 -4.38 -2.60 16.22
C PHE A 10 -3.19 -2.28 15.30
N ARG A 11 -2.02 -2.89 15.55
CA ARG A 11 -0.84 -2.74 14.68
C ARG A 11 -1.14 -3.22 13.26
N TYR A 12 -1.85 -4.33 13.15
CA TYR A 12 -2.29 -4.89 11.87
C TYR A 12 -3.28 -3.98 11.14
N ASN A 13 -4.29 -3.46 11.84
CA ASN A 13 -5.30 -2.55 11.29
C ASN A 13 -4.70 -1.22 10.82
N LEU A 14 -3.78 -0.64 11.60
CA LEU A 14 -3.06 0.58 11.21
C LEU A 14 -2.23 0.34 9.93
N THR A 15 -1.55 -0.81 9.85
CA THR A 15 -0.78 -1.17 8.66
C THR A 15 -1.69 -1.41 7.45
N GLN A 16 -2.85 -2.05 7.62
CA GLN A 16 -3.84 -2.20 6.56
C GLN A 16 -4.39 -0.86 6.07
N GLN A 17 -4.66 0.08 6.99
CA GLN A 17 -5.16 1.42 6.64
C GLN A 17 -4.15 2.18 5.77
N ILE A 18 -2.86 2.03 6.06
CA ILE A 18 -1.76 2.64 5.29
C ILE A 18 -1.58 1.93 3.93
N MET A 19 -1.69 0.60 3.88
CA MET A 19 -1.53 -0.18 2.64
C MET A 19 -2.67 -0.05 1.63
N ARG A 20 -3.86 0.39 2.03
CA ARG A 20 -5.00 0.66 1.10
C ARG A 20 -4.72 1.75 0.05
N SER A 21 -3.50 2.28 0.01
CA SER A 21 -3.02 3.33 -0.89
C SER A 21 -2.01 2.86 -1.96
N ILE A 22 -1.94 1.55 -2.29
CA ILE A 22 -0.77 0.92 -2.96
C ILE A 22 -1.20 -0.11 -4.08
N PRO A 23 -0.46 -0.43 -5.18
CA PRO A 23 -1.06 -1.03 -6.41
C PRO A 23 -0.66 -2.47 -6.77
N MET A 24 -1.44 -3.09 -7.65
CA MET A 24 -1.21 -4.48 -8.03
C MET A 24 -0.46 -4.61 -9.37
N PRO A 25 0.30 -5.71 -9.57
CA PRO A 25 0.89 -6.06 -10.87
C PRO A 25 -0.20 -6.29 -11.93
N ILE A 26 0.10 -6.03 -13.21
CA ILE A 26 -0.90 -6.09 -14.29
C ILE A 26 -0.75 -7.33 -15.16
N THR A 27 -1.88 -7.95 -15.50
CA THR A 27 -2.01 -8.96 -16.57
C THR A 27 -2.45 -8.27 -17.85
N LEU A 28 -1.75 -8.52 -18.95
CA LEU A 28 -2.10 -7.97 -20.25
C LEU A 28 -2.82 -9.04 -21.09
N ILE A 29 -3.98 -8.71 -21.64
CA ILE A 29 -4.74 -9.60 -22.51
C ILE A 29 -4.92 -8.90 -23.84
N TYR A 30 -4.39 -9.47 -24.91
CA TYR A 30 -4.70 -9.05 -26.26
C TYR A 30 -5.81 -9.93 -26.82
N ILE A 31 -6.83 -9.31 -27.39
CA ILE A 31 -7.93 -10.02 -28.06
C ILE A 31 -8.10 -9.42 -29.44
N ASP A 32 -8.01 -10.27 -30.47
CA ASP A 32 -7.88 -9.96 -31.91
C ASP A 32 -6.44 -10.10 -32.42
N ARG A 33 -6.27 -11.00 -33.39
CA ARG A 33 -5.01 -11.27 -34.10
C ARG A 33 -4.38 -10.06 -34.75
N THR A 34 -5.18 -9.14 -35.29
CA THR A 34 -4.70 -7.92 -35.92
C THR A 34 -3.94 -7.02 -34.95
N ILE A 35 -4.24 -7.12 -33.65
CA ILE A 35 -3.59 -6.34 -32.60
C ILE A 35 -2.29 -6.99 -32.16
N TYR A 36 -2.35 -8.26 -31.75
CA TYR A 36 -1.18 -8.88 -31.14
C TYR A 36 -0.10 -9.31 -32.13
N GLN A 37 -0.42 -9.35 -33.44
CA GLN A 37 0.60 -9.51 -34.49
C GLN A 37 1.26 -8.19 -34.90
N ASP A 38 0.74 -7.05 -34.48
CA ASP A 38 1.38 -5.75 -34.70
C ASP A 38 2.41 -5.49 -33.60
N ASN A 39 3.68 -5.77 -33.92
CA ASN A 39 4.80 -5.56 -33.00
C ASN A 39 4.93 -4.10 -32.56
N ALA A 40 4.70 -3.13 -33.46
CA ALA A 40 4.85 -1.73 -33.14
C ALA A 40 3.78 -1.29 -32.12
N LEU A 41 2.55 -1.77 -32.30
CA LEU A 41 1.42 -1.48 -31.43
C LEU A 41 1.55 -2.13 -30.05
N THR A 42 1.93 -3.42 -30.02
CA THR A 42 2.15 -4.16 -28.77
C THR A 42 3.30 -3.57 -27.96
N GLU A 43 4.42 -3.22 -28.59
CA GLU A 43 5.54 -2.52 -27.95
C GLU A 43 5.16 -1.11 -27.47
N ALA A 44 4.37 -0.36 -28.24
CA ALA A 44 3.88 0.96 -27.82
C ALA A 44 3.00 0.87 -26.57
N LEU A 45 2.10 -0.11 -26.49
CA LEU A 45 1.28 -0.33 -25.30
C LEU A 45 2.13 -0.71 -24.08
N GLN A 46 3.06 -1.65 -24.24
CA GLN A 46 3.93 -2.07 -23.14
C GLN A 46 4.82 -0.91 -22.65
N ARG A 47 5.34 -0.07 -23.56
CA ARG A 47 6.05 1.15 -23.20
C ARG A 47 5.16 2.12 -22.43
N LYS A 48 3.90 2.29 -22.82
CA LYS A 48 2.95 3.18 -22.12
C LYS A 48 2.59 2.65 -20.73
N LEU A 49 2.39 1.33 -20.59
CA LEU A 49 2.22 0.66 -19.29
C LEU A 49 3.45 0.87 -18.39
N LYS A 50 4.65 0.66 -18.93
CA LYS A 50 5.91 0.91 -18.20
C LYS A 50 6.08 2.38 -17.80
N ALA A 51 5.70 3.32 -18.67
CA ALA A 51 5.72 4.76 -18.35
C ALA A 51 4.73 5.13 -17.24
N LYS A 52 3.59 4.41 -17.15
CA LYS A 52 2.67 4.45 -16.02
C LYS A 52 3.12 3.59 -14.84
N ASN A 53 4.38 3.13 -14.81
CA ASN A 53 5.01 2.34 -13.75
C ASN A 53 4.31 0.99 -13.49
N ARG A 54 3.61 0.44 -14.50
CA ARG A 54 2.97 -0.89 -14.47
C ARG A 54 3.94 -1.95 -15.00
N SER A 55 4.18 -2.99 -14.22
CA SER A 55 4.93 -4.18 -14.66
C SER A 55 3.98 -5.24 -15.18
N VAL A 56 4.15 -5.65 -16.44
CA VAL A 56 3.37 -6.72 -17.06
C VAL A 56 3.91 -8.07 -16.59
N ASN A 57 3.10 -8.83 -15.85
CA ASN A 57 3.52 -10.12 -15.28
C ASN A 57 3.22 -11.31 -16.19
N SER A 58 2.10 -11.23 -16.90
CA SER A 58 1.65 -12.26 -17.83
C SER A 58 0.97 -11.59 -19.02
N ILE A 59 1.10 -12.24 -20.17
CA ILE A 59 0.47 -11.83 -21.42
C ILE A 59 -0.36 -13.00 -21.93
N HIS A 60 -1.63 -12.75 -22.24
CA HIS A 60 -2.53 -13.70 -22.87
C HIS A 60 -2.92 -13.19 -24.25
N PHE A 61 -2.96 -14.11 -25.22
CA PHE A 61 -3.41 -13.85 -26.58
C PHE A 61 -4.66 -14.67 -26.81
N LEU A 62 -5.79 -14.01 -27.05
CA LEU A 62 -7.09 -14.64 -27.24
C LEU A 62 -7.67 -14.21 -28.60
N GLU A 63 -8.56 -15.05 -29.13
CA GLU A 63 -9.24 -14.81 -30.41
C GLU A 63 -10.73 -14.60 -30.16
N GLU A 64 -11.35 -13.65 -30.85
CA GLU A 64 -12.79 -13.37 -30.72
C GLU A 64 -13.67 -14.54 -31.18
N ASN A 65 -13.13 -15.40 -32.04
CA ASN A 65 -13.81 -16.55 -32.61
C ASN A 65 -13.57 -17.85 -31.83
N ASP A 66 -12.77 -17.81 -30.76
CA ASP A 66 -12.54 -18.97 -29.90
C ASP A 66 -13.82 -19.29 -29.11
N PRO A 67 -14.43 -20.49 -29.27
CA PRO A 67 -15.61 -20.89 -28.50
C PRO A 67 -15.39 -20.85 -26.98
N ALA A 68 -14.14 -20.99 -26.52
CA ALA A 68 -13.78 -20.96 -25.11
C ALA A 68 -13.42 -19.55 -24.59
N LEU A 69 -13.58 -18.49 -25.41
CA LEU A 69 -13.19 -17.13 -25.04
C LEU A 69 -13.84 -16.65 -23.74
N ILE A 70 -15.17 -16.85 -23.61
CA ILE A 70 -15.92 -16.39 -22.44
C ILE A 70 -15.45 -17.12 -21.19
N ASP A 71 -15.36 -18.45 -21.24
CA ASP A 71 -14.91 -19.28 -20.12
C ASP A 71 -13.46 -18.96 -19.72
N THR A 72 -12.60 -18.71 -20.71
CA THR A 72 -11.20 -18.32 -20.49
C THR A 72 -11.11 -16.95 -19.83
N LEU A 73 -11.83 -15.95 -20.36
CA LEU A 73 -11.89 -14.62 -19.76
C LEU A 73 -12.45 -14.66 -18.34
N GLN A 74 -13.53 -15.40 -18.11
CA GLN A 74 -14.09 -15.56 -16.78
C GLN A 74 -13.07 -16.19 -15.82
N THR A 75 -12.42 -17.28 -16.22
CA THR A 75 -11.37 -17.94 -15.43
C THR A 75 -10.20 -17.01 -15.09
N LEU A 76 -9.81 -16.14 -16.02
CA LEU A 76 -8.79 -15.13 -15.78
C LEU A 76 -9.29 -14.06 -14.81
N LEU A 77 -10.47 -13.51 -15.05
CA LEU A 77 -11.05 -12.38 -14.31
C LEU A 77 -11.62 -12.75 -12.93
N ASP A 78 -11.76 -14.04 -12.63
CA ASP A 78 -12.06 -14.55 -11.28
C ASP A 78 -10.85 -14.45 -10.33
N LYS A 79 -9.66 -14.12 -10.86
CA LYS A 79 -8.45 -13.90 -10.05
C LYS A 79 -8.39 -12.46 -9.54
N PRO A 80 -7.86 -12.22 -8.32
CA PRO A 80 -7.76 -10.89 -7.74
C PRO A 80 -6.57 -10.09 -8.32
N LEU A 81 -6.65 -9.79 -9.62
CA LEU A 81 -5.60 -9.13 -10.40
C LEU A 81 -6.14 -7.91 -11.15
N GLU A 82 -5.23 -7.07 -11.61
CA GLU A 82 -5.56 -5.97 -12.52
C GLU A 82 -5.26 -6.38 -13.96
N PHE A 83 -6.16 -6.04 -14.88
CA PHE A 83 -6.10 -6.45 -16.27
C PHE A 83 -6.12 -5.25 -17.20
N CYS A 84 -5.14 -5.15 -18.10
CA CYS A 84 -5.30 -4.34 -19.31
C CYS A 84 -5.76 -5.29 -20.41
N ILE A 85 -6.96 -5.06 -20.93
CA ILE A 85 -7.48 -5.81 -22.09
C ILE A 85 -7.39 -4.88 -23.30
N ALA A 86 -6.61 -5.26 -24.29
CA ALA A 86 -6.38 -4.51 -25.51
C ALA A 86 -7.03 -5.22 -26.69
N THR A 87 -7.89 -4.50 -27.42
CA THR A 87 -8.65 -5.07 -28.54
C THR A 87 -8.64 -4.14 -29.75
N SER A 88 -9.03 -4.66 -30.91
CA SER A 88 -9.26 -3.83 -32.10
C SER A 88 -10.60 -3.13 -32.04
N ALA A 89 -10.81 -2.16 -32.93
CA ALA A 89 -12.12 -1.53 -33.11
C ALA A 89 -13.24 -2.51 -33.48
N ASN A 90 -12.93 -3.61 -34.17
CA ASN A 90 -13.92 -4.60 -34.56
C ASN A 90 -14.35 -5.48 -33.39
N VAL A 91 -13.43 -5.78 -32.47
CA VAL A 91 -13.64 -6.69 -31.34
C VAL A 91 -14.07 -5.95 -30.07
N TYR A 92 -13.76 -4.66 -29.94
CA TYR A 92 -14.09 -3.84 -28.77
C TYR A 92 -15.56 -3.94 -28.32
N PRO A 93 -16.59 -3.81 -29.19
CA PRO A 93 -17.98 -3.92 -28.76
C PRO A 93 -18.35 -5.31 -28.24
N LEU A 94 -17.73 -6.38 -28.76
CA LEU A 94 -17.94 -7.74 -28.27
C LEU A 94 -17.42 -7.88 -26.85
N ILE A 95 -16.19 -7.44 -26.59
CA ILE A 95 -15.58 -7.55 -25.27
C ILE A 95 -16.29 -6.67 -24.23
N SER A 96 -16.75 -5.47 -24.63
CA SER A 96 -17.63 -4.67 -23.77
C SER A 96 -18.89 -5.41 -23.34
N ARG A 97 -19.56 -6.12 -24.27
CA ARG A 97 -20.74 -6.92 -23.94
C ARG A 97 -20.42 -8.07 -23.01
N ILE A 98 -19.34 -8.81 -23.27
CA ILE A 98 -18.92 -9.93 -22.42
C ILE A 98 -18.65 -9.44 -20.99
N LEU A 99 -17.86 -8.37 -20.83
CA LEU A 99 -17.53 -7.82 -19.52
C LEU A 99 -18.76 -7.27 -18.78
N ALA A 100 -19.71 -6.64 -19.50
CA ALA A 100 -20.98 -6.24 -18.91
C ALA A 100 -21.81 -7.46 -18.45
N THR A 101 -21.91 -8.51 -19.26
CA THR A 101 -22.62 -9.74 -18.89
C THR A 101 -21.99 -10.43 -17.68
N LEU A 102 -20.66 -10.56 -17.64
CA LEU A 102 -19.95 -11.13 -16.49
C LEU A 102 -20.18 -10.33 -15.20
N LYS A 103 -20.33 -9.00 -15.32
CA LYS A 103 -20.65 -8.12 -14.18
C LYS A 103 -22.13 -8.15 -13.79
N GLY A 104 -23.02 -8.61 -14.67
CA GLY A 104 -24.47 -8.49 -14.52
C GLY A 104 -24.97 -7.06 -14.78
N ASP A 105 -24.32 -6.34 -15.68
CA ASP A 105 -24.48 -4.90 -15.88
C ASP A 105 -25.19 -4.56 -17.20
N ALA A 106 -25.85 -3.41 -17.24
CA ALA A 106 -26.40 -2.84 -18.47
C ALA A 106 -25.28 -2.16 -19.27
N LEU A 107 -25.48 -2.01 -20.58
CA LEU A 107 -24.57 -1.26 -21.45
C LEU A 107 -25.07 0.15 -21.67
N ILE A 108 -24.15 1.11 -21.59
CA ILE A 108 -24.38 2.52 -21.93
C ILE A 108 -23.56 2.87 -23.17
N ALA A 109 -24.16 3.66 -24.06
CA ALA A 109 -23.50 4.22 -25.21
C ALA A 109 -22.93 5.59 -24.87
N THR A 110 -21.62 5.76 -25.06
CA THR A 110 -20.93 7.04 -24.93
C THR A 110 -20.14 7.31 -26.21
N GLY A 111 -20.55 8.34 -26.95
CA GLY A 111 -20.04 8.59 -28.30
C GLY A 111 -20.31 7.41 -29.23
N ASN A 112 -19.27 6.85 -29.83
CA ASN A 112 -19.34 5.68 -30.71
C ASN A 112 -19.02 4.35 -30.02
N THR A 113 -18.92 4.34 -28.68
CA THR A 113 -18.48 3.17 -27.92
C THR A 113 -19.52 2.71 -26.91
N LEU A 114 -19.45 1.42 -26.56
CA LEU A 114 -20.26 0.81 -25.51
C LEU A 114 -19.38 0.47 -24.31
N HIS A 115 -19.87 0.76 -23.11
CA HIS A 115 -19.26 0.35 -21.86
C HIS A 115 -20.33 -0.09 -20.84
N PRO A 116 -19.95 -0.87 -19.82
CA PRO A 116 -20.86 -1.20 -18.72
C PRO A 116 -21.30 0.05 -17.95
N ALA A 117 -22.55 0.10 -17.48
CA ALA A 117 -23.09 1.25 -16.74
C ALA A 117 -22.34 1.56 -15.44
N SER A 118 -21.75 0.53 -14.82
CA SER A 118 -20.94 0.60 -13.61
C SER A 118 -19.45 0.86 -13.86
N ALA A 119 -19.04 1.17 -15.10
CA ALA A 119 -17.67 1.58 -15.38
C ALA A 119 -17.28 2.78 -14.50
N THR A 120 -16.19 2.64 -13.74
CA THR A 120 -15.76 3.63 -12.74
C THR A 120 -15.15 4.87 -13.40
N GLU A 121 -14.59 4.70 -14.59
CA GLU A 121 -14.02 5.76 -15.38
C GLU A 121 -14.16 5.45 -16.87
N VAL A 122 -14.53 6.45 -17.65
CA VAL A 122 -14.71 6.35 -19.10
C VAL A 122 -13.96 7.49 -19.78
N ARG A 123 -13.20 7.16 -20.81
CA ARG A 123 -12.49 8.07 -21.71
C ARG A 123 -12.70 7.62 -23.14
N GLU A 124 -12.24 8.43 -24.09
CA GLU A 124 -12.26 8.03 -25.49
C GLU A 124 -11.45 6.73 -25.66
N ASN A 125 -12.09 5.69 -26.20
CA ASN A 125 -11.48 4.40 -26.52
C ASN A 125 -10.89 3.63 -25.31
N SER A 126 -11.25 4.00 -24.08
CA SER A 126 -10.75 3.38 -22.84
C SER A 126 -11.75 3.51 -21.71
N TRP A 127 -11.99 2.43 -20.96
CA TRP A 127 -12.78 2.50 -19.74
C TRP A 127 -12.30 1.49 -18.70
N LEU A 128 -12.61 1.79 -17.43
CA LEU A 128 -12.22 1.04 -16.25
C LEU A 128 -13.45 0.42 -15.58
N LEU A 129 -13.36 -0.85 -15.24
CA LEU A 129 -14.44 -1.62 -14.62
C LEU A 129 -13.93 -2.38 -13.40
N GLN A 130 -14.67 -2.27 -12.30
CA GLN A 130 -14.45 -3.07 -11.10
C GLN A 130 -15.33 -4.34 -11.14
N LEU A 131 -14.71 -5.50 -11.28
CA LEU A 131 -15.34 -6.80 -11.12
C LEU A 131 -15.30 -7.24 -9.64
N LYS A 132 -15.76 -8.47 -9.36
CA LYS A 132 -15.85 -8.99 -7.98
C LYS A 132 -14.47 -9.07 -7.32
N GLU A 133 -13.51 -9.72 -7.98
CA GLU A 133 -12.15 -9.89 -7.49
C GLU A 133 -11.14 -9.06 -8.31
N ALA A 134 -11.44 -8.76 -9.58
CA ALA A 134 -10.54 -8.10 -10.52
C ALA A 134 -10.89 -6.63 -10.81
N GLN A 135 -9.92 -5.88 -11.32
CA GLN A 135 -10.14 -4.59 -11.98
C GLN A 135 -9.64 -4.66 -13.42
N CYS A 136 -10.43 -4.17 -14.36
CA CYS A 136 -10.14 -4.29 -15.78
C CYS A 136 -10.20 -2.93 -16.48
N ASN A 137 -9.14 -2.56 -17.19
CA ASN A 137 -9.17 -1.45 -18.14
C ASN A 137 -9.19 -2.02 -19.56
N LEU A 138 -10.33 -1.88 -20.22
CA LEU A 138 -10.50 -2.23 -21.63
C LEU A 138 -10.10 -1.03 -22.49
N ILE A 139 -9.19 -1.24 -23.44
CA ILE A 139 -8.73 -0.23 -24.40
C ILE A 139 -8.93 -0.70 -25.84
N MET A 140 -9.35 0.22 -26.70
CA MET A 140 -9.47 0.01 -28.14
C MET A 140 -8.23 0.55 -28.83
N LEU A 141 -7.43 -0.33 -29.42
CA LEU A 141 -6.28 0.04 -30.20
C LEU A 141 -6.65 0.14 -31.69
N LYS A 142 -6.04 1.10 -32.38
CA LYS A 142 -6.19 1.31 -33.81
C LYS A 142 -4.82 1.57 -34.43
N ASN A 143 -4.58 0.99 -35.59
CA ASN A 143 -3.30 1.12 -36.27
C ASN A 143 -3.03 2.57 -36.67
N GLY A 144 -1.83 3.07 -36.32
CA GLY A 144 -1.40 4.44 -36.64
C GLY A 144 -1.99 5.53 -35.74
N GLU A 145 -2.85 5.18 -34.77
CA GLU A 145 -3.33 6.11 -33.74
C GLU A 145 -2.51 5.97 -32.44
N GLU A 146 -2.54 7.00 -31.59
CA GLU A 146 -1.93 6.91 -30.26
C GLU A 146 -2.65 5.89 -29.38
N ILE A 147 -1.90 5.18 -28.53
CA ILE A 147 -2.49 4.30 -27.52
C ILE A 147 -3.45 5.13 -26.66
N PRO A 148 -4.70 4.70 -26.41
CA PRO A 148 -5.65 5.41 -25.54
C PRO A 148 -5.13 5.63 -24.12
N GLU A 149 -5.81 6.49 -23.35
CA GLU A 149 -5.47 6.70 -21.95
C GLU A 149 -5.58 5.39 -21.16
N LEU A 150 -4.50 5.00 -20.47
CA LEU A 150 -4.52 3.86 -19.55
C LEU A 150 -5.03 4.35 -18.20
N LEU A 151 -6.19 3.85 -17.79
CA LEU A 151 -6.88 4.27 -16.56
C LEU A 151 -6.43 3.47 -15.34
N LEU A 152 -5.62 2.44 -15.56
CA LEU A 152 -4.91 1.73 -14.50
C LEU A 152 -3.69 2.53 -14.05
N GLU A 153 -3.75 3.06 -12.84
CA GLU A 153 -2.62 3.74 -12.21
C GLU A 153 -1.71 2.72 -11.51
N ALA A 154 -0.40 2.76 -11.77
CA ALA A 154 0.53 2.12 -10.84
C ALA A 154 0.69 3.04 -9.66
N LYS A 155 0.61 2.47 -8.49
CA LYS A 155 1.27 3.03 -7.30
C LYS A 155 2.68 2.34 -7.22
N LYS A 156 3.39 2.34 -6.13
CA LYS A 156 4.46 1.35 -5.86
C LYS A 156 4.23 0.99 -4.40
N ALA A 157 4.37 -0.27 -4.02
CA ALA A 157 4.29 -0.61 -2.62
C ALA A 157 5.61 -0.30 -1.98
N TYR A 158 5.59 0.76 -1.19
CA TYR A 158 6.70 1.12 -0.34
C TYR A 158 6.12 1.40 1.03
N ILE A 159 6.63 0.68 2.02
CA ILE A 159 6.27 0.87 3.41
C ILE A 159 7.55 1.05 4.22
N ILE A 160 7.54 2.07 5.05
CA ILE A 160 8.55 2.25 6.08
C ILE A 160 7.99 1.68 7.37
N TRP A 161 8.67 0.67 7.90
CA TRP A 161 8.47 0.24 9.26
C TRP A 161 9.59 0.73 10.15
N GLN A 162 9.27 0.82 11.43
CA GLN A 162 10.25 0.95 12.50
C GLN A 162 10.21 -0.35 13.31
N LEU A 163 11.38 -0.92 13.54
CA LEU A 163 11.58 -2.11 14.35
C LEU A 163 12.32 -1.72 15.63
N LEU A 164 11.75 -2.06 16.78
CA LEU A 164 12.40 -1.96 18.07
C LEU A 164 12.78 -3.35 18.59
N GLY A 165 14.03 -3.56 19.01
CA GLY A 165 14.49 -4.81 19.57
C GLY A 165 15.86 -5.27 19.06
N SER A 166 16.23 -6.51 19.37
CA SER A 166 17.52 -7.08 18.96
C SER A 166 17.59 -7.35 17.45
N LYS A 167 18.76 -7.76 16.95
CA LYS A 167 18.93 -8.16 15.54
C LYS A 167 18.23 -9.47 15.18
N THR A 168 17.82 -10.28 16.17
CA THR A 168 17.19 -11.59 15.94
C THR A 168 15.87 -11.48 15.16
N PRO A 169 14.94 -10.56 15.49
CA PRO A 169 13.78 -10.25 14.66
C PRO A 169 14.09 -9.95 13.18
N LEU A 170 15.21 -9.29 12.85
CA LEU A 170 15.55 -8.99 11.45
C LEU A 170 15.83 -10.25 10.63
N LEU A 171 16.44 -11.28 11.23
CA LEU A 171 16.70 -12.55 10.55
C LEU A 171 15.38 -13.26 10.21
N ARG A 172 14.42 -13.24 11.13
CA ARG A 172 13.07 -13.79 10.90
C ARG A 172 12.32 -13.00 9.83
N LEU A 173 12.43 -11.67 9.84
CA LEU A 173 11.82 -10.83 8.81
C LEU A 173 12.43 -11.09 7.43
N LYS A 174 13.75 -11.31 7.33
CA LYS A 174 14.41 -11.72 6.07
C LYS A 174 13.88 -13.04 5.54
N GLN A 175 13.71 -14.03 6.43
CA GLN A 175 13.11 -15.31 6.03
C GLN A 175 11.68 -15.10 5.52
N TYR A 176 10.88 -14.33 6.25
CA TYR A 176 9.51 -14.00 5.86
C TYR A 176 9.45 -13.28 4.50
N ALA A 177 10.34 -12.32 4.25
CA ALA A 177 10.42 -11.59 2.99
C ALA A 177 10.75 -12.52 1.81
N ASN A 178 11.68 -13.46 2.00
CA ASN A 178 12.00 -14.47 1.01
C ASN A 178 10.80 -15.38 0.72
N ASP A 179 10.13 -15.87 1.76
CA ASP A 179 8.97 -16.77 1.64
C ASP A 179 7.77 -16.09 0.97
N ASN A 180 7.70 -14.75 1.03
CA ASN A 180 6.61 -13.94 0.49
C ASN A 180 7.02 -13.08 -0.71
N HIS A 181 8.20 -13.32 -1.27
CA HIS A 181 8.70 -12.70 -2.50
C HIS A 181 8.69 -11.16 -2.50
N PHE A 182 9.09 -10.54 -1.39
CA PHE A 182 9.36 -9.09 -1.34
C PHE A 182 10.79 -8.80 -0.86
N HIS A 183 11.28 -7.60 -1.17
CA HIS A 183 12.59 -7.14 -0.73
C HIS A 183 12.45 -6.08 0.35
N PHE A 184 13.40 -6.06 1.28
CA PHE A 184 13.55 -4.92 2.18
C PHE A 184 15.01 -4.66 2.51
N ASP A 185 15.29 -3.38 2.71
CA ASP A 185 16.52 -2.90 3.32
C ASP A 185 16.23 -2.40 4.73
N TYR A 186 17.24 -2.38 5.60
CA TYR A 186 17.10 -1.84 6.94
C TYR A 186 18.30 -0.97 7.33
N TYR A 187 18.02 0.05 8.12
CA TYR A 187 18.97 1.08 8.53
C TYR A 187 18.91 1.23 10.05
N PRO A 188 20.01 0.99 10.79
CA PRO A 188 20.03 1.23 12.22
C PRO A 188 19.98 2.74 12.50
N LEU A 189 18.99 3.20 13.26
CA LEU A 189 18.89 4.57 13.73
C LEU A 189 19.73 4.76 15.00
N ILE A 190 19.53 3.84 15.96
CA ILE A 190 20.35 3.65 17.16
C ILE A 190 20.39 2.15 17.48
N ASP A 191 21.24 1.72 18.41
CA ASP A 191 21.26 0.31 18.80
C ASP A 191 19.89 -0.13 19.34
N GLY A 192 19.38 -1.24 18.79
CA GLY A 192 18.04 -1.72 19.09
C GLY A 192 16.88 -1.01 18.39
N TRP A 193 17.14 -0.08 17.46
CA TRP A 193 16.11 0.60 16.67
C TRP A 193 16.51 0.68 15.20
N TYR A 194 15.71 0.06 14.34
CA TYR A 194 15.93 -0.02 12.90
C TYR A 194 14.77 0.57 12.14
N GLU A 195 15.07 1.32 11.09
CA GLU A 195 14.12 1.69 10.06
C GLU A 195 14.19 0.64 8.94
N ILE A 196 13.05 0.15 8.48
CA ILE A 196 12.93 -0.92 7.49
C ILE A 196 12.16 -0.39 6.29
N HIS A 197 12.80 -0.44 5.13
CA HIS A 197 12.27 0.03 3.86
C HIS A 197 11.89 -1.21 3.07
N ALA A 198 10.61 -1.55 3.07
CA ALA A 198 10.13 -2.71 2.34
C ALA A 198 9.42 -2.26 1.07
N GLU A 199 9.76 -2.89 -0.04
CA GLU A 199 9.13 -2.65 -1.32
C GLU A 199 8.61 -3.92 -1.97
N SER A 200 7.48 -3.79 -2.66
CA SER A 200 7.00 -4.88 -3.50
C SER A 200 6.26 -4.36 -4.73
N THR A 201 6.38 -5.13 -5.80
CA THR A 201 5.55 -5.02 -7.01
C THR A 201 4.52 -6.16 -7.10
N TYR A 202 4.51 -7.10 -6.15
CA TYR A 202 3.68 -8.31 -6.13
C TYR A 202 3.18 -8.61 -4.70
N HIS A 203 1.91 -8.96 -4.53
CA HIS A 203 1.35 -9.37 -3.23
C HIS A 203 1.62 -8.37 -2.08
N ILE A 204 1.13 -7.14 -2.24
CA ILE A 204 1.28 -6.04 -1.26
C ILE A 204 0.75 -6.42 0.12
N ASP A 205 -0.31 -7.24 0.15
CA ASP A 205 -0.88 -7.80 1.37
C ASP A 205 0.16 -8.56 2.22
N LYS A 206 1.20 -9.11 1.57
CA LYS A 206 2.30 -9.83 2.20
C LYS A 206 3.45 -8.96 2.65
N LEU A 207 3.42 -7.65 2.37
CA LEU A 207 4.26 -6.72 3.11
C LEU A 207 3.88 -6.76 4.59
N LEU A 208 2.64 -7.07 4.98
CA LEU A 208 2.33 -7.22 6.40
C LEU A 208 3.13 -8.36 7.03
N PRO A 209 4.07 -8.10 7.94
CA PRO A 209 4.73 -9.17 8.66
C PRO A 209 3.70 -9.93 9.50
N PRO A 210 3.95 -11.21 9.78
CA PRO A 210 3.02 -12.03 10.52
C PRO A 210 2.80 -11.39 11.88
N SER A 211 1.53 -11.12 12.18
CA SER A 211 1.11 -10.53 13.44
C SER A 211 1.59 -11.36 14.64
N ALA A 212 1.73 -12.69 14.49
CA ALA A 212 1.90 -13.63 15.59
C ALA A 212 3.27 -13.63 16.33
N ASP A 213 4.24 -12.78 15.99
CA ASP A 213 5.55 -12.77 16.67
C ASP A 213 5.60 -11.69 17.78
N PRO A 214 5.50 -12.08 19.07
CA PRO A 214 5.42 -11.11 20.17
C PRO A 214 6.72 -10.30 20.34
N ASP A 215 7.85 -10.79 19.84
CA ASP A 215 9.14 -10.13 19.90
C ASP A 215 9.40 -9.21 18.69
N LEU A 216 8.51 -9.22 17.69
CA LEU A 216 8.60 -8.37 16.52
C LEU A 216 7.81 -7.07 16.79
N LEU A 217 8.45 -6.12 17.48
CA LEU A 217 7.89 -4.78 17.70
C LEU A 217 8.04 -3.91 16.46
N LEU A 218 7.27 -4.26 15.43
CA LEU A 218 7.24 -3.56 14.16
C LEU A 218 6.00 -2.67 14.06
N PHE A 219 6.17 -1.46 13.54
CA PHE A 219 5.06 -0.55 13.32
C PHE A 219 5.28 0.30 12.07
N PRO A 220 4.21 0.58 11.30
CA PRO A 220 4.27 1.42 10.11
C PRO A 220 4.45 2.86 10.54
N SER A 221 5.57 3.46 10.18
CA SER A 221 5.84 4.82 10.60
C SER A 221 7.03 5.44 9.89
N ASN A 222 6.78 6.61 9.30
CA ASN A 222 7.85 7.56 8.96
C ASN A 222 8.22 8.42 10.19
N ASN A 223 7.40 8.38 11.25
CA ASN A 223 7.62 9.16 12.46
C ASN A 223 6.92 8.56 13.70
N ILE A 224 7.74 8.09 14.64
CA ILE A 224 7.34 7.43 15.89
C ILE A 224 6.28 8.19 16.69
N PHE A 225 6.30 9.52 16.67
CA PHE A 225 5.42 10.37 17.46
C PHE A 225 4.00 10.39 16.89
N ASP A 226 3.84 10.29 15.56
CA ASP A 226 2.52 10.15 14.93
C ASP A 226 1.89 8.82 15.34
N THR A 227 2.65 7.73 15.24
CA THR A 227 2.19 6.40 15.67
C THR A 227 1.83 6.36 17.15
N CYS A 228 2.66 6.96 18.02
CA CYS A 228 2.31 7.07 19.45
C CYS A 228 1.01 7.83 19.65
N SER A 229 0.79 8.91 18.88
CA SER A 229 -0.39 9.76 19.01
C SER A 229 -1.66 9.05 18.57
N GLU A 230 -1.60 8.34 17.46
CA GLU A 230 -2.71 7.51 16.95
C GLU A 230 -3.07 6.39 17.93
N VAL A 231 -2.07 5.67 18.45
CA VAL A 231 -2.28 4.61 19.45
C VAL A 231 -2.94 5.18 20.71
N LEU A 232 -2.36 6.24 21.29
CA LEU A 232 -2.89 6.85 22.51
C LEU A 232 -4.31 7.40 22.30
N GLY A 233 -4.55 8.07 21.18
CA GLY A 233 -5.87 8.59 20.83
C GLY A 233 -6.92 7.49 20.66
N SER A 234 -6.55 6.38 19.99
CA SER A 234 -7.46 5.24 19.79
C SER A 234 -7.81 4.50 21.09
N GLU A 235 -6.92 4.55 22.09
CA GLU A 235 -7.13 3.95 23.40
C GLU A 235 -7.67 4.96 24.43
N GLU A 236 -7.99 6.19 24.01
CA GLU A 236 -8.41 7.30 24.88
C GLU A 236 -7.45 7.56 26.06
N LYS A 237 -6.14 7.36 25.82
CA LYS A 237 -5.09 7.53 26.82
C LYS A 237 -4.34 8.83 26.63
N THR A 238 -3.82 9.35 27.75
CA THR A 238 -2.93 10.49 27.77
C THR A 238 -1.50 10.09 28.18
N ILE A 239 -0.55 10.93 27.83
CA ILE A 239 0.87 10.82 28.19
C ILE A 239 1.36 12.15 28.75
N SER A 240 2.31 12.09 29.69
CA SER A 240 3.02 13.24 30.22
C SER A 240 4.51 12.92 30.29
N PHE A 241 5.36 13.95 30.26
CA PHE A 241 6.81 13.78 30.33
C PHE A 241 7.41 14.58 31.50
N ALA A 242 8.49 14.02 32.05
CA ALA A 242 9.45 14.68 32.91
C ALA A 242 10.83 14.56 32.25
N GLU A 243 11.37 15.67 31.77
CA GLU A 243 12.54 15.71 30.89
C GLU A 243 13.75 16.34 31.60
N SER A 244 14.88 15.63 31.62
CA SER A 244 16.19 16.19 32.02
C SER A 244 17.05 16.44 30.77
N CYS A 245 17.82 15.46 30.32
CA CYS A 245 18.78 15.59 29.21
C CYS A 245 18.14 16.04 27.89
N THR A 246 16.88 15.72 27.65
CA THR A 246 16.15 16.12 26.43
C THR A 246 15.60 17.54 26.51
N GLY A 247 15.53 18.16 27.69
CA GLY A 247 15.21 19.58 27.83
C GLY A 247 13.85 20.04 27.26
N GLY A 248 12.88 19.13 27.08
CA GLY A 248 11.59 19.44 26.48
C GLY A 248 11.43 19.01 25.02
N LEU A 249 12.47 18.43 24.41
CA LEU A 249 12.44 18.01 23.00
C LEU A 249 11.40 16.93 22.73
N ILE A 250 11.11 16.05 23.69
CA ILE A 250 10.09 15.00 23.51
C ILE A 250 8.71 15.65 23.50
N ALA A 251 8.40 16.48 24.49
CA ALA A 251 7.13 17.21 24.53
C ALA A 251 6.95 18.09 23.29
N SER A 252 7.99 18.82 22.88
CA SER A 252 7.98 19.62 21.65
C SER A 252 7.70 18.80 20.40
N SER A 253 8.20 17.57 20.33
CA SER A 253 7.93 16.69 19.19
C SER A 253 6.46 16.28 19.14
N PHE A 254 5.84 15.98 20.28
CA PHE A 254 4.40 15.70 20.33
C PHE A 254 3.56 16.94 20.01
N THR A 255 3.87 18.10 20.59
CA THR A 255 3.07 19.33 20.39
C THR A 255 3.21 19.97 19.01
N ALA A 256 4.23 19.59 18.24
CA ALA A 256 4.34 19.97 16.84
C ALA A 256 3.21 19.41 15.94
N ARG A 257 2.40 18.47 16.45
CA ARG A 257 1.33 17.79 15.72
C ARG A 257 -0.04 18.34 16.09
N SER A 258 -0.87 18.55 15.07
CA SER A 258 -2.28 18.91 15.27
C SER A 258 -2.99 17.82 16.08
N GLY A 259 -3.82 18.24 17.05
CA GLY A 259 -4.56 17.32 17.91
C GLY A 259 -3.76 16.72 19.08
N SER A 260 -2.50 17.12 19.28
CA SER A 260 -1.68 16.68 20.41
C SER A 260 -2.31 16.97 21.77
N SER A 261 -3.16 18.00 21.88
CA SER A 261 -3.91 18.35 23.09
C SER A 261 -4.85 17.24 23.57
N ASN A 262 -5.23 16.31 22.69
CA ASN A 262 -6.10 15.18 23.06
C ASN A 262 -5.35 14.12 23.87
N ILE A 263 -4.01 14.07 23.75
CA ILE A 263 -3.18 13.02 24.35
C ILE A 263 -2.10 13.58 25.29
N LEU A 264 -1.74 14.86 25.19
CA LEU A 264 -0.67 15.47 25.98
C LEU A 264 -1.20 16.71 26.70
N ASN A 265 -1.42 16.56 28.00
CA ASN A 265 -1.91 17.66 28.86
C ASN A 265 -0.78 18.60 29.28
N GLY A 266 0.45 18.10 29.38
CA GLY A 266 1.59 18.89 29.83
C GLY A 266 2.87 18.08 29.98
N SER A 267 3.97 18.79 30.14
CA SER A 267 5.31 18.24 30.39
C SER A 267 6.07 19.15 31.35
N VAL A 268 7.04 18.58 32.05
CA VAL A 268 7.94 19.29 32.96
C VAL A 268 9.38 19.08 32.51
N VAL A 269 10.16 20.16 32.42
CA VAL A 269 11.62 20.06 32.31
C VAL A 269 12.22 20.14 33.71
N SER A 270 12.71 19.01 34.21
CA SER A 270 13.27 18.86 35.56
C SER A 270 14.78 18.62 35.52
N TYR A 271 15.55 19.59 35.02
CA TYR A 271 16.99 19.43 34.82
C TYR A 271 17.77 19.35 36.14
N ALA A 272 17.45 20.24 37.09
CA ALA A 272 18.14 20.31 38.38
C ALA A 272 17.56 19.32 39.41
N ASN A 273 18.43 18.75 40.25
CA ASN A 273 18.04 17.81 41.32
C ASN A 273 17.02 18.43 42.30
N THR A 274 17.13 19.73 42.57
CA THR A 274 16.13 20.46 43.36
C THR A 274 14.75 20.41 42.72
N ILE A 275 14.65 20.58 41.41
CA ILE A 275 13.39 20.52 40.66
C ILE A 275 12.86 19.07 40.61
N LYS A 276 13.72 18.08 40.36
CA LYS A 276 13.35 16.65 40.43
C LYS A 276 12.74 16.29 41.79
N HIS A 277 13.33 16.78 42.88
CA HIS A 277 12.81 16.55 44.22
C HIS A 277 11.51 17.32 44.50
N GLN A 278 11.51 18.64 44.26
CA GLN A 278 10.40 19.52 44.66
C GLN A 278 9.15 19.33 43.81
N TRP A 279 9.29 19.12 42.49
CA TRP A 279 8.15 19.05 41.58
C TRP A 279 7.70 17.63 41.31
N LEU A 280 8.63 16.67 41.24
CA LEU A 280 8.33 15.27 40.90
C LEU A 280 8.42 14.31 42.08
N GLY A 281 8.88 14.77 43.24
CA GLY A 281 9.00 13.94 44.44
C GLY A 281 10.12 12.89 44.39
N VAL A 282 11.11 13.04 43.50
CA VAL A 282 12.24 12.09 43.42
C VAL A 282 13.02 12.11 44.74
N SER A 283 13.24 10.95 45.35
CA SER A 283 13.90 10.86 46.66
C SER A 283 15.36 11.33 46.60
N LYS A 284 15.87 11.91 47.70
CA LYS A 284 17.26 12.35 47.78
C LYS A 284 18.25 11.20 47.57
N GLU A 285 17.92 10.02 48.09
CA GLU A 285 18.71 8.80 47.90
C GLU A 285 18.89 8.44 46.41
N VAL A 286 17.84 8.60 45.59
CA VAL A 286 17.95 8.41 44.13
C VAL A 286 18.83 9.49 43.50
N LEU A 287 18.72 10.74 43.97
CA LEU A 287 19.48 11.89 43.44
C LEU A 287 20.96 11.91 43.83
N GLU A 288 21.36 11.14 44.84
CA GLU A 288 22.74 11.00 45.31
C GLU A 288 23.54 9.99 44.46
N ASN A 289 22.86 9.16 43.66
CA ASN A 289 23.53 8.24 42.74
C ASN A 289 24.02 8.95 41.47
N PRO A 290 25.22 8.62 40.96
CA PRO A 290 25.70 9.14 39.67
C PRO A 290 24.76 8.70 38.54
N GLY A 291 24.02 9.64 37.94
CA GLY A 291 23.11 9.39 36.81
C GLY A 291 21.68 9.95 36.98
N ALA A 292 21.36 10.55 38.12
CA ALA A 292 20.04 11.12 38.42
C ALA A 292 19.73 12.46 37.72
#